data_AF-A0A1V6DFY0-F1
#
_entry.id   AF-A0A1V6DFY0-F1
#
_cell.length_a   1.000
_cell.length_b   1.000
_cell.length_c   1.000
_cell.angle_alpha   90.00
_cell.angle_beta   90.00
_cell.angle_gamma   90.00
#
_symmetry.space_group_name_H-M   'P 1'
#
loop_
_entity.id
_entity.type
_entity.pdbx_description
1 polymer ?
#
loop_
_entity_poly.entity_id
_entity_poly.type
_entity_poly.pdbx_seq_one_letter_code
_entity_poly.pdbx_strand_id
1 'polypeptide(L)'
;MLNALPSFGEEFGWRGYLLPKLLPLGGRKASLITGVIWGVWHWPLILMGYNYGSDYFGAPFLGPLAMAWFCVVAGIVFGWTSIKADSIWPAVIGHGALNGIAALGLLFVQGEPNALLGPTPVGLIGGAGFTILAVILFLIPNAFEP
;
A
#
# COMPACT_ATOMS: atom_id res chain seq x y z
N MET A 1 -18.12 -2.61 -2.29
CA MET A 1 -18.13 -4.07 -2.52
C MET A 1 -17.43 -4.49 -3.81
N LEU A 2 -17.49 -3.74 -4.92
CA LEU A 2 -16.82 -4.12 -6.18
C LEU A 2 -15.30 -4.33 -6.06
N ASN A 3 -14.58 -3.49 -5.30
CA ASN A 3 -13.14 -3.66 -5.09
C ASN A 3 -12.75 -4.77 -4.12
N ALA A 4 -13.71 -5.37 -3.39
CA ALA A 4 -13.39 -6.40 -2.40
C ALA A 4 -12.92 -7.70 -3.05
N LEU A 5 -13.38 -8.00 -4.28
CA LEU A 5 -12.99 -9.21 -5.01
C LEU A 5 -11.51 -9.17 -5.47
N PRO A 6 -11.04 -8.12 -6.18
CA PRO A 6 -9.62 -8.01 -6.53
C PRO A 6 -8.74 -7.86 -5.28
N SER A 7 -9.16 -7.03 -4.30
CA SER A 7 -8.41 -6.89 -3.05
C SER A 7 -8.35 -8.20 -2.27
N PHE A 8 -9.39 -9.04 -2.30
CA PHE A 8 -9.31 -10.38 -1.70
C PHE A 8 -8.23 -11.24 -2.34
N GLY A 9 -8.14 -11.27 -3.68
CA GLY A 9 -7.12 -12.04 -4.38
C GLY A 9 -5.70 -11.65 -3.98
N GLU A 10 -5.43 -10.35 -3.88
CA GLU A 10 -4.14 -9.83 -3.41
C GLU A 10 -3.90 -10.14 -1.93
N GLU A 11 -4.83 -9.74 -1.06
CA GLU A 11 -4.66 -9.87 0.39
C GLU A 11 -4.62 -11.34 0.85
N PHE A 12 -5.27 -12.26 0.13
CA PHE A 12 -5.12 -13.68 0.38
C PHE A 12 -3.67 -14.14 0.19
N GLY A 13 -2.99 -13.68 -0.87
CA GLY A 13 -1.57 -13.97 -1.09
C GLY A 13 -0.66 -13.28 -0.07
N TRP A 14 -0.89 -11.99 0.16
CA TRP A 14 0.00 -11.18 1.00
C TRP A 14 -0.19 -11.45 2.50
N ARG A 15 -1.43 -11.42 3.00
CA ARG A 15 -1.77 -11.50 4.43
C ARG A 15 -2.18 -12.92 4.81
N GLY A 16 -2.78 -13.67 3.89
CA GLY A 16 -3.17 -15.07 4.13
C GLY A 16 -2.03 -16.08 3.96
N TYR A 17 -1.04 -15.81 3.10
CA TYR A 17 0.05 -16.75 2.81
C TYR A 17 1.44 -16.23 3.17
N LEU A 18 1.86 -15.08 2.61
CA LEU A 18 3.24 -14.60 2.75
C LEU A 18 3.53 -14.08 4.17
N LEU A 19 2.65 -13.24 4.72
CA LEU A 19 2.83 -12.66 6.06
C LEU A 19 3.00 -13.73 7.15
N PRO A 20 2.13 -14.77 7.29
CA PRO A 20 2.31 -15.83 8.28
C PRO A 20 3.65 -16.55 8.17
N LYS A 21 4.15 -16.76 6.95
CA LYS A 21 5.46 -17.40 6.71
C LYS A 21 6.64 -16.53 7.14
N LEU A 22 6.45 -15.21 7.17
CA LEU A 22 7.48 -14.26 7.58
C LEU A 22 7.37 -13.87 9.07
N LEU A 23 6.27 -14.19 9.74
CA LEU A 23 6.08 -13.91 11.18
C LEU A 23 7.19 -14.46 12.10
N PRO A 24 7.86 -15.60 11.81
CA PRO A 24 9.02 -16.05 12.60
C PRO A 24 10.18 -15.03 12.63
N LEU A 25 10.24 -14.09 11.68
CA LEU A 25 11.21 -12.98 11.68
C LEU A 25 10.79 -11.79 12.57
N GLY A 26 9.58 -11.85 13.15
CA GLY A 26 8.92 -10.79 13.90
C GLY A 26 7.95 -9.98 13.04
N GLY A 27 6.79 -9.61 13.59
CA GLY A 27 5.68 -9.00 12.82
C GLY A 27 6.02 -7.68 12.13
N ARG A 28 6.95 -6.88 12.68
CA ARG A 28 7.47 -5.66 12.01
C ARG A 28 8.27 -5.99 10.75
N LYS A 29 9.23 -6.92 10.85
CA LYS A 29 10.05 -7.34 9.71
C LYS A 29 9.19 -8.03 8.66
N ALA A 30 8.28 -8.89 9.11
CA ALA A 30 7.32 -9.55 8.24
C ALA A 30 6.52 -8.51 7.43
N SER A 31 5.88 -7.54 8.10
CA SER A 31 5.08 -6.50 7.43
C SER A 31 5.89 -5.65 6.44
N LEU A 32 7.15 -5.30 6.78
CA LEU A 32 8.05 -4.58 5.88
C LEU A 32 8.38 -5.40 4.62
N ILE A 33 8.80 -6.64 4.79
CA ILE A 33 9.20 -7.51 3.68
C ILE A 33 8.01 -7.75 2.75
N THR A 34 6.84 -8.06 3.30
CA THR A 34 5.61 -8.23 2.50
C THR A 34 5.28 -6.97 1.71
N GLY A 35 5.38 -5.79 2.34
CA GLY A 35 5.14 -4.50 1.68
C GLY A 35 6.15 -4.19 0.55
N VAL A 36 7.43 -4.49 0.74
CA VAL A 36 8.46 -4.33 -0.30
C VAL A 36 8.19 -5.25 -1.48
N ILE A 37 7.91 -6.54 -1.22
CA ILE A 37 7.62 -7.51 -2.29
C ILE A 37 6.37 -7.09 -3.06
N TRP A 38 5.32 -6.66 -2.36
CA TRP A 38 4.10 -6.17 -2.99
C TRP A 38 4.36 -4.91 -3.84
N GLY A 39 5.21 -4.01 -3.36
CA GLY A 39 5.67 -2.84 -4.11
C GLY A 39 6.35 -3.20 -5.43
N VAL A 40 7.33 -4.11 -5.37
CA VAL A 40 8.06 -4.61 -6.55
C VAL A 40 7.15 -5.36 -7.51
N TRP A 41 6.17 -6.11 -7.00
CA TRP A 41 5.18 -6.82 -7.81
C TRP A 41 4.40 -5.88 -8.75
N HIS A 42 4.20 -4.62 -8.38
CA HIS A 42 3.54 -3.63 -9.24
C HIS A 42 4.43 -3.05 -10.35
N TRP A 43 5.75 -3.17 -10.25
CA TRP A 43 6.67 -2.47 -11.16
C TRP A 43 6.39 -2.68 -12.66
N PRO A 44 6.08 -3.90 -13.15
CA PRO A 44 5.77 -4.09 -14.56
C PRO A 44 4.61 -3.21 -15.04
N LEU A 45 3.53 -3.09 -14.26
CA LEU A 45 2.38 -2.25 -14.60
C LEU A 45 2.71 -0.75 -14.50
N ILE A 46 3.46 -0.36 -13.47
CA ILE A 46 3.88 1.04 -13.31
C ILE A 46 4.77 1.49 -14.48
N LEU A 47 5.68 0.63 -14.92
CA LEU A 47 6.54 0.90 -16.09
C LEU A 47 5.75 0.97 -17.41
N MET A 48 4.56 0.35 -17.47
CA MET A 48 3.61 0.51 -18.59
C MET A 48 2.73 1.77 -18.47
N GLY A 49 2.94 2.61 -17.45
CA GLY A 49 2.24 3.88 -17.25
C GLY A 49 1.08 3.83 -16.26
N TYR A 50 0.84 2.70 -15.59
CA TYR A 50 -0.21 2.62 -14.56
C TYR A 50 0.11 3.57 -13.39
N ASN A 51 -0.91 4.27 -12.88
CA ASN A 51 -0.86 5.30 -11.82
C ASN A 51 -0.04 6.57 -12.08
N TYR A 52 1.10 6.49 -12.78
CA TYR A 52 2.02 7.62 -12.92
C TYR A 52 2.15 8.15 -14.35
N GLY A 53 1.62 7.45 -15.35
CA GLY A 53 1.87 7.75 -16.76
C GLY A 53 3.34 7.51 -17.15
N SER A 54 3.76 8.06 -18.29
CA SER A 54 5.14 7.98 -18.79
C SER A 54 5.85 9.33 -18.84
N ASP A 55 5.13 10.44 -18.60
CA ASP A 55 5.65 11.81 -18.71
C ASP A 55 5.65 12.49 -17.34
N TYR A 56 6.64 12.14 -16.52
CA TYR A 56 6.85 12.74 -15.21
C TYR A 56 8.35 12.86 -14.90
N PHE A 57 8.69 13.80 -14.01
CA PHE A 57 10.06 13.99 -13.58
C PHE A 57 10.64 12.71 -12.98
N GLY A 58 11.77 12.22 -13.51
CA GLY A 58 12.43 11.00 -13.04
C GLY A 58 11.81 9.69 -13.55
N ALA A 59 10.97 9.74 -14.60
CA ALA A 59 10.56 8.55 -15.33
C ALA A 59 11.78 7.82 -15.97
N PRO A 60 11.77 6.49 -16.04
CA PRO A 60 10.72 5.58 -15.55
C PRO A 60 10.92 5.11 -14.09
N PHE A 61 11.84 5.70 -13.32
CA PHE A 61 12.30 5.13 -12.04
C PHE A 61 11.52 5.62 -10.81
N LEU A 62 11.12 6.89 -10.76
CA LEU A 62 10.48 7.43 -9.55
C LEU A 62 9.07 6.89 -9.30
N GLY A 63 8.30 6.54 -10.33
CA GLY A 63 6.98 5.92 -10.19
C GLY A 63 7.05 4.56 -9.47
N PRO A 64 7.88 3.60 -9.94
CA PRO A 64 8.09 2.32 -9.26
C PRO A 64 8.57 2.47 -7.81
N LEU A 65 9.44 3.45 -7.52
CA LEU A 65 9.91 3.73 -6.17
C LEU A 65 8.81 4.30 -5.28
N ALA A 66 8.01 5.24 -5.80
CA ALA A 66 6.85 5.80 -5.11
C ALA A 66 5.80 4.70 -4.81
N MET A 67 5.55 3.81 -5.78
CA MET A 67 4.67 2.66 -5.57
C MET A 67 5.22 1.71 -4.50
N ALA A 68 6.52 1.42 -4.52
CA ALA A 68 7.13 0.58 -3.50
C ALA A 68 7.03 1.19 -2.10
N TRP A 69 7.27 2.50 -1.98
CA TRP A 69 7.05 3.25 -0.74
C TRP A 69 5.60 3.13 -0.26
N PHE A 70 4.63 3.37 -1.12
CA PHE A 70 3.22 3.32 -0.75
C PHE A 70 2.78 1.89 -0.35
N CYS A 71 3.22 0.86 -1.09
CA CYS A 71 2.96 -0.53 -0.74
C CYS A 71 3.61 -0.95 0.58
N VAL A 72 4.79 -0.39 0.94
CA VAL A 72 5.36 -0.59 2.27
C VAL A 72 4.48 0.07 3.33
N VAL A 73 4.08 1.31 3.14
CA VAL A 73 3.24 2.06 4.07
C VAL A 73 1.88 1.36 4.29
N ALA A 74 1.15 1.05 3.22
CA ALA A 74 -0.10 0.28 3.30
C ALA A 74 0.14 -1.15 3.79
N GLY A 75 1.27 -1.74 3.40
CA GLY A 75 1.86 -2.99 3.88
C GLY A 75 1.82 -3.12 5.39
N ILE A 76 2.38 -2.11 6.05
CA ILE A 76 2.46 -1.97 7.50
C ILE A 76 1.08 -1.90 8.14
N VAL A 77 0.18 -1.06 7.64
CA VAL A 77 -1.16 -0.88 8.21
C VAL A 77 -1.98 -2.17 8.09
N PHE A 78 -1.98 -2.80 6.91
CA PHE A 78 -2.73 -4.03 6.68
C PHE A 78 -2.09 -5.24 7.37
N GLY A 79 -0.76 -5.30 7.44
CA GLY A 79 -0.06 -6.34 8.21
C GLY A 79 -0.41 -6.23 9.70
N TRP A 80 -0.42 -5.02 10.25
CA TRP A 80 -0.83 -4.75 11.62
C TRP A 80 -2.27 -5.19 11.90
N THR A 81 -3.24 -4.78 11.07
CA THR A 81 -4.65 -5.17 11.28
C THR A 81 -4.85 -6.67 11.13
N SER A 82 -4.15 -7.32 10.19
CA SER A 82 -4.27 -8.76 10.01
C SER A 82 -3.67 -9.57 11.16
N ILE A 83 -2.54 -9.13 11.72
CA ILE A 83 -1.94 -9.77 12.91
C ILE A 83 -2.89 -9.61 14.10
N LYS A 84 -3.37 -8.39 14.34
CA LYS A 84 -4.21 -8.08 15.52
C LYS A 84 -5.59 -8.71 15.47
N ALA A 85 -6.16 -8.86 14.28
CA ALA A 85 -7.46 -9.48 14.11
C ALA A 85 -7.40 -10.99 13.89
N ASP A 86 -6.19 -11.57 13.77
CA ASP A 86 -5.96 -12.94 13.30
C ASP A 86 -6.82 -13.28 12.06
N SER A 87 -6.88 -12.34 11.12
CA SER A 87 -7.82 -12.39 10.00
C SER A 87 -7.37 -11.53 8.82
N ILE A 88 -7.63 -12.00 7.61
CA ILE A 88 -7.35 -11.23 6.39
C ILE A 88 -8.42 -10.17 6.09
N TRP A 89 -9.64 -10.34 6.61
CA TRP A 89 -10.79 -9.51 6.22
C TRP A 89 -10.62 -8.01 6.51
N PRO A 90 -10.02 -7.58 7.63
CA PRO A 90 -9.75 -6.15 7.86
C PRO A 90 -8.84 -5.55 6.78
N ALA A 91 -7.82 -6.29 6.34
CA ALA A 91 -6.94 -5.88 5.25
C ALA A 91 -7.68 -5.86 3.92
N VAL A 92 -8.49 -6.88 3.60
CA VAL A 92 -9.32 -6.94 2.38
C VAL A 92 -10.26 -5.75 2.27
N ILE A 93 -10.96 -5.43 3.36
CA ILE A 93 -11.90 -4.30 3.40
C ILE A 93 -11.14 -2.98 3.31
N GLY A 94 -10.04 -2.81 4.05
CA GLY A 94 -9.20 -1.61 4.02
C GLY A 94 -8.59 -1.34 2.65
N HIS A 95 -8.04 -2.37 2.00
CA HIS A 95 -7.51 -2.29 0.65
C HIS A 95 -8.62 -1.99 -0.37
N GLY A 96 -9.76 -2.68 -0.29
CA GLY A 96 -10.90 -2.41 -1.16
C GLY A 96 -11.45 -0.98 -1.01
N ALA A 97 -11.48 -0.46 0.21
CA ALA A 97 -11.85 0.92 0.49
C ALA A 97 -10.83 1.90 -0.10
N LEU A 98 -9.53 1.66 0.11
CA LEU A 98 -8.44 2.47 -0.43
C LEU A 98 -8.53 2.58 -1.97
N ASN A 99 -8.72 1.46 -2.66
CA ASN A 99 -8.88 1.44 -4.11
C ASN A 99 -10.18 2.16 -4.54
N GLY A 100 -11.24 2.06 -3.75
CA GLY A 100 -12.50 2.75 -4.01
C GLY A 100 -12.42 4.27 -3.91
N ILE A 101 -11.60 4.78 -2.99
CA ILE A 101 -11.44 6.22 -2.77
C ILE A 101 -10.25 6.83 -3.51
N ALA A 102 -9.36 6.00 -4.09
CA ALA A 102 -8.09 6.45 -4.65
C ALA A 102 -8.22 7.56 -5.71
N ALA A 103 -9.28 7.52 -6.52
CA ALA A 103 -9.54 8.52 -7.55
C ALA A 103 -10.33 9.74 -7.07
N LEU A 104 -10.88 9.74 -5.85
CA LEU A 104 -11.73 10.85 -5.37
C LEU A 104 -10.97 12.18 -5.34
N GLY A 105 -9.69 12.17 -4.97
CA GLY A 105 -8.87 13.37 -4.95
C GLY A 105 -8.73 14.04 -6.32
N LEU A 106 -8.75 13.26 -7.40
CA LEU A 106 -8.67 13.78 -8.77
C LEU A 106 -9.89 14.61 -9.18
N LEU A 107 -11.05 14.37 -8.55
CA LEU A 107 -12.27 15.13 -8.84
C LEU A 107 -12.21 16.58 -8.36
N PHE A 108 -11.26 16.93 -7.49
CA PHE A 108 -11.14 18.25 -6.87
C PHE A 108 -9.88 19.01 -7.29
N VAL A 109 -9.14 18.52 -8.30
CA VAL A 109 -7.96 19.20 -8.83
C VAL A 109 -8.27 19.85 -10.17
N GLN A 110 -7.75 21.07 -10.36
CA GLN A 110 -7.75 21.75 -11.66
C GLN A 110 -6.41 21.55 -12.35
N GLY A 111 -6.44 21.27 -13.66
CA GLY A 111 -5.25 21.01 -14.47
C GLY A 111 -4.73 19.57 -14.33
N GLU A 112 -3.49 19.34 -14.77
CA GLU A 112 -2.82 18.04 -14.72
C GLU A 112 -2.06 17.89 -13.39
N PRO A 113 -2.53 17.05 -12.45
CA PRO A 113 -1.84 16.84 -11.18
C PRO A 113 -0.48 16.14 -11.35
N ASN A 114 0.49 16.50 -10.51
CA ASN A 114 1.75 15.77 -10.47
C ASN A 114 1.54 14.39 -9.81
N ALA A 115 1.64 13.33 -10.61
CA ALA A 115 1.37 11.97 -10.15
C ALA A 115 2.26 11.50 -8.99
N LEU A 116 3.48 12.03 -8.83
CA LEU A 116 4.36 11.70 -7.70
C LEU A 116 3.95 12.43 -6.41
N LEU A 117 3.34 13.62 -6.53
CA LEU A 117 2.90 14.40 -5.37
C LEU A 117 1.49 14.03 -4.94
N GLY A 118 0.57 13.75 -5.86
CA GLY A 118 -0.82 13.45 -5.55
C GLY A 118 -1.76 14.15 -6.53
N PRO A 119 -3.08 14.09 -6.31
CA PRO A 119 -3.75 13.89 -5.02
C PRO A 119 -4.05 12.42 -4.66
N THR A 120 -3.69 11.46 -5.51
CA THR A 120 -3.97 10.05 -5.27
C THR A 120 -3.16 9.51 -4.08
N PRO A 121 -3.62 8.46 -3.38
CA PRO A 121 -2.91 7.89 -2.24
C PRO A 121 -1.47 7.45 -2.53
N VAL A 122 -1.18 7.05 -3.76
CA VAL A 122 0.15 6.61 -4.18
C VAL A 122 1.15 7.77 -4.34
N GLY A 123 0.67 9.01 -4.41
CA GLY A 123 1.51 10.22 -4.37
C GLY A 123 1.86 10.64 -2.94
N LEU A 124 2.96 11.40 -2.77
CA LEU A 124 3.50 11.77 -1.46
C LEU A 124 2.50 12.50 -0.54
N ILE A 125 1.74 13.45 -1.08
CA ILE A 125 0.75 14.24 -0.34
C ILE A 125 -0.49 13.40 -0.05
N GLY A 126 -1.00 12.66 -1.03
CA GLY A 126 -2.19 11.80 -0.84
C GLY A 126 -1.94 10.64 0.11
N GLY A 127 -0.71 10.10 0.13
CA GLY A 127 -0.28 9.01 1.00
C GLY A 127 0.24 9.46 2.38
N ALA A 128 0.33 10.77 2.65
CA ALA A 128 0.93 11.30 3.88
C ALA A 128 0.22 10.79 5.15
N GLY A 129 -1.11 10.75 5.15
CA GLY A 129 -1.89 10.25 6.28
C GLY A 129 -1.59 8.78 6.62
N PHE A 130 -1.52 7.93 5.59
CA PHE A 130 -1.13 6.53 5.75
C PHE A 130 0.32 6.39 6.24
N THR A 131 1.21 7.26 5.74
CA THR A 131 2.62 7.25 6.14
C THR A 131 2.78 7.60 7.61
N ILE A 132 2.08 8.62 8.08
CA ILE A 132 2.06 9.02 9.49
C ILE A 132 1.54 7.86 10.34
N LEU A 133 0.43 7.22 9.94
CA LEU A 133 -0.12 6.07 10.65
C LEU A 133 0.88 4.90 10.70
N ALA A 134 1.52 4.56 9.57
CA ALA A 134 2.51 3.49 9.51
C ALA A 134 3.71 3.77 10.43
N VAL A 135 4.20 5.01 10.46
CA VAL A 135 5.27 5.43 11.38
C VAL A 135 4.83 5.31 12.84
N ILE A 136 3.62 5.78 13.19
CA ILE A 136 3.08 5.65 14.55
C ILE A 136 3.02 4.19 14.98
N LEU A 137 2.48 3.30 14.13
CA LEU A 137 2.43 1.87 14.41
C LEU A 137 3.82 1.26 14.64
N PHE A 138 4.83 1.72 13.88
CA PHE A 138 6.21 1.28 14.06
C PHE A 138 6.85 1.75 15.36
N LEU A 139 6.43 2.90 15.88
CA LEU A 139 6.93 3.46 17.13
C LEU A 139 6.26 2.82 18.35
N ILE A 140 5.01 2.36 18.24
CA ILE A 140 4.29 1.71 19.34
C ILE A 140 4.93 0.36 19.67
N PRO A 141 5.42 0.14 20.92
CA PRO A 141 5.88 -1.16 21.36
C PRO A 141 4.73 -2.18 21.27
N ASN A 142 5.03 -3.40 20.81
CA ASN A 142 4.09 -4.52 20.73
C ASN A 142 2.93 -4.38 19.72
N ALA A 143 2.95 -3.34 18.87
CA ALA A 143 1.91 -3.17 17.84
C ALA A 143 1.76 -4.40 16.94
N PHE A 144 2.86 -5.10 16.66
CA PHE A 144 2.93 -6.26 15.75
C PHE A 144 3.08 -7.60 16.46
N GLU A 145 2.87 -7.65 17.77
CA GLU A 145 2.66 -8.90 18.49
C GLU A 145 1.20 -9.32 18.28
N PRO A 146 0.86 -10.62 18.27
CA PRO A 146 -0.52 -11.08 18.26
C PRO A 146 -1.33 -10.43 19.38
#